data_AF-A0A0G4G8W8-F1
#
_entry.id   AF-A0A0G4G8W8-F1
#
_cell.length_a   1.000
_cell.length_b   1.000
_cell.length_c   1.000
_cell.angle_alpha   90.00
_cell.angle_beta   90.00
_cell.angle_gamma   90.00
#
_symmetry.space_group_name_H-M   'P 1'
#
loop_
_entity.id
_entity.type
_entity.pdbx_description
1 polymer ?
#
loop_
_entity_poly.entity_id
_entity_poly.type
_entity_poly.pdbx_seq_one_letter_code
_entity_poly.pdbx_strand_id
1 'polypeptide(L)'
;MVQPLSRADRMSYLHASHQLILPAYLKAVEEQLPPFPWRVGSPAMDRFPEYFRADPAGLAQSKVLTESTLAAATIIPADKAALPPLFPPPLFLEALRLETTETLTSQVFRFHPSLLRARDVLVYRYKALHPHLRNLLSKQRAALPRAAVEAFYNAWKEFEQKFLEEKETHAVEALMPLADCLLQLEPLLVSKKKEAILPWPRVQHQRISTLRCLEGFCKTVEVLVVYILGTSKGKQPTDQDPKLIVMTEAIVQHAKRVETEGAGPHGSPSADATSSSDAASYADIIKMPADRLKMLAENPKSLALAEEMVRVFNLLINHFLACRDQLEKMNPNLEQNEDLVRVLRRYHVTFAKCQRSFLEPFNLV
;
A
#
# COMPACT_ATOMS: atom_id res chain seq x y z
N MET A 1 -24.91 -35.76 2.79
CA MET A 1 -26.15 -35.41 3.53
C MET A 1 -25.73 -34.69 4.81
N VAL A 2 -26.03 -33.40 4.93
CA VAL A 2 -25.67 -32.60 6.12
C VAL A 2 -26.76 -32.79 7.17
N GLN A 3 -26.42 -33.31 8.35
CA GLN A 3 -27.38 -33.42 9.45
C GLN A 3 -27.74 -32.01 9.96
N PRO A 4 -29.04 -31.71 10.18
CA PRO A 4 -29.45 -30.43 10.74
C PRO A 4 -28.90 -30.28 12.16
N LEU A 5 -28.24 -29.16 12.44
CA LEU A 5 -27.76 -28.78 13.79
C LEU A 5 -28.87 -28.95 14.82
N SER A 6 -28.52 -29.44 16.01
CA SER A 6 -29.47 -29.50 17.12
C SER A 6 -29.96 -28.09 17.46
N ARG A 7 -31.17 -27.98 18.01
CA ARG A 7 -31.73 -26.70 18.44
C ARG A 7 -30.81 -26.00 19.45
N ALA A 8 -30.12 -26.76 20.31
CA ALA A 8 -29.19 -26.22 21.30
C ALA A 8 -27.97 -25.56 20.64
N ASP A 9 -27.39 -26.21 19.63
CA ASP A 9 -26.19 -25.69 18.93
C ASP A 9 -26.51 -24.39 18.16
N ARG A 10 -27.69 -24.32 17.52
CA ARG A 10 -28.15 -23.09 16.85
C ARG A 10 -28.36 -21.93 17.83
N MET A 11 -28.86 -22.22 19.02
CA MET A 11 -29.11 -21.22 20.07
C MET A 11 -27.81 -20.71 20.68
N SER A 12 -26.85 -21.58 20.98
CA SER A 12 -25.52 -21.17 21.47
C SER A 12 -24.79 -20.29 20.46
N TYR A 13 -24.87 -20.62 19.17
CA TYR A 13 -24.24 -19.84 18.12
C TYR A 13 -24.84 -18.44 17.97
N LEU A 14 -26.18 -18.35 17.88
CA LEU A 14 -26.90 -17.06 17.84
C LEU A 14 -26.63 -16.20 19.07
N HIS A 15 -26.52 -16.83 20.24
CA HIS A 15 -26.20 -16.15 21.49
C HIS A 15 -24.78 -15.57 21.46
N ALA A 16 -23.78 -16.32 20.99
CA ALA A 16 -22.40 -15.85 20.86
C ALA A 16 -22.27 -14.69 19.86
N SER A 17 -22.86 -14.80 18.66
CA SER A 17 -22.87 -13.72 17.66
C SER A 17 -23.57 -12.46 18.19
N HIS A 18 -24.70 -12.62 18.89
CA HIS A 18 -25.44 -11.48 19.46
C HIS A 18 -24.69 -10.81 20.62
N GLN A 19 -23.99 -11.58 21.46
CA GLN A 19 -23.15 -11.03 22.53
C GLN A 19 -21.96 -10.23 21.99
N LEU A 20 -21.46 -10.54 20.80
CA LEU A 20 -20.39 -9.76 20.15
C LEU A 20 -20.94 -8.52 19.45
N ILE A 21 -22.07 -8.65 18.75
CA ILE A 21 -22.64 -7.59 17.93
C ILE A 21 -23.33 -6.51 18.78
N LEU A 22 -24.08 -6.90 19.82
CA LEU A 22 -24.91 -5.96 20.57
C LEU A 22 -24.10 -4.88 21.31
N PRO A 23 -23.02 -5.19 22.07
CA PRO A 23 -22.23 -4.17 22.75
C PRO A 23 -21.57 -3.21 21.77
N ALA A 24 -21.10 -3.72 20.62
CA ALA A 24 -20.48 -2.87 19.60
C ALA A 24 -21.51 -1.97 18.89
N TYR A 25 -22.71 -2.48 18.62
CA TYR A 25 -23.82 -1.68 18.11
C TYR A 25 -24.25 -0.60 19.10
N LEU A 26 -24.41 -0.95 20.39
CA LEU A 26 -24.77 0.01 21.44
C LEU A 26 -23.68 1.07 21.62
N LYS A 27 -22.40 0.66 21.62
CA LYS A 27 -21.27 1.57 21.65
C LYS A 27 -21.24 2.53 20.45
N ALA A 28 -21.48 2.02 19.23
CA ALA A 28 -21.57 2.87 18.03
C ALA A 28 -22.75 3.86 18.08
N VAL A 29 -23.84 3.50 18.77
CA VAL A 29 -24.99 4.38 19.02
C VAL A 29 -24.70 5.40 20.13
N GLU A 30 -23.99 4.99 21.19
CA GLU A 30 -23.58 5.84 22.34
C GLU A 30 -22.50 6.86 21.98
N GLU A 31 -21.53 6.48 21.14
CA GLU A 31 -20.40 7.34 20.74
C GLU A 31 -20.81 8.49 19.79
N GLN A 32 -22.10 8.67 19.50
CA GLN A 32 -22.62 9.68 18.58
C GLN A 32 -21.76 9.77 17.32
N LEU A 33 -21.75 8.69 16.50
CA LEU A 33 -21.51 8.87 15.07
C LEU A 33 -22.32 10.09 14.63
N PRO A 34 -21.70 11.09 13.96
CA PRO A 34 -22.31 12.40 13.75
C PRO A 34 -23.71 12.23 13.17
N PRO A 35 -24.69 13.05 13.59
CA PRO A 35 -26.03 12.99 13.03
C PRO A 35 -25.90 12.98 11.51
N PHE A 36 -26.36 11.89 10.89
CA PHE A 36 -26.24 11.61 9.46
C PHE A 36 -26.43 12.92 8.66
N PRO A 37 -25.42 13.43 7.92
CA PRO A 37 -25.49 14.76 7.32
C PRO A 37 -26.42 14.82 6.08
N TRP A 38 -27.09 13.73 5.74
CA TRP A 38 -28.10 13.69 4.70
C TRP A 38 -29.47 14.15 5.26
N ARG A 39 -29.62 15.45 5.50
CA ARG A 39 -30.94 16.08 5.28
C ARG A 39 -31.17 16.14 3.77
N VAL A 40 -31.51 15.01 3.16
CA VAL A 40 -32.15 15.02 1.84
C VAL A 40 -33.61 15.36 2.11
N GLY A 41 -33.99 16.59 1.76
CA GLY A 41 -35.38 17.05 1.73
C GLY A 41 -36.19 16.28 0.70
N SER A 42 -36.50 15.03 1.01
CA SER A 42 -37.50 14.25 0.28
C SER A 42 -38.84 14.39 1.03
N PRO A 43 -39.89 14.94 0.40
CA PRO A 43 -41.21 15.14 1.03
C PRO A 43 -41.95 13.82 1.37
N ALA A 44 -41.29 12.66 1.23
CA ALA A 44 -41.83 11.35 1.62
C ALA A 44 -41.64 11.00 3.10
N MET A 45 -40.87 11.79 3.88
CA MET A 45 -40.57 11.52 5.30
C MET A 45 -41.32 12.40 6.31
N ASP A 46 -42.14 13.36 5.86
CA ASP A 46 -42.95 14.23 6.75
C ASP A 46 -44.14 13.51 7.43
N ARG A 47 -44.20 12.18 7.36
CA ARG A 47 -45.31 11.39 7.94
C ARG A 47 -45.02 10.72 9.28
N PHE A 48 -43.81 10.84 9.86
CA PHE A 48 -43.52 10.15 11.13
C PHE A 48 -42.65 10.98 12.10
N PRO A 49 -43.25 11.95 12.83
CA PRO A 49 -42.51 12.78 13.79
C PRO A 49 -42.29 12.11 15.17
N GLU A 50 -42.92 10.96 15.45
CA GLU A 50 -43.11 10.52 16.85
C GLU A 50 -42.09 9.49 17.38
N TYR A 51 -41.13 9.01 16.58
CA TYR A 51 -40.23 7.93 17.02
C TYR A 51 -38.86 8.37 17.55
N PHE A 52 -38.61 9.67 17.67
CA PHE A 52 -37.37 10.22 18.28
C PHE A 52 -37.64 10.77 19.68
N ARG A 53 -37.99 9.89 20.63
CA ARG A 53 -37.72 10.13 22.06
C ARG A 53 -36.95 8.94 22.60
N ALA A 54 -35.63 9.12 22.74
CA ALA A 54 -34.79 8.19 23.47
C ALA A 54 -35.16 8.28 24.96
N ASP A 55 -35.45 7.14 25.58
CA ASP A 55 -35.63 7.02 27.03
C ASP A 55 -34.24 6.88 27.69
N PRO A 56 -33.77 7.88 28.46
CA PRO A 56 -32.43 7.88 29.04
C PRO A 56 -32.25 6.85 30.18
N ALA A 57 -33.32 6.18 30.63
CA ALA A 57 -33.26 5.22 31.73
C ALA A 57 -32.59 3.86 31.35
N GLY A 58 -32.44 3.56 30.06
CA GLY A 58 -31.87 2.28 29.58
C GLY A 58 -30.34 2.20 29.55
N LEU A 59 -29.62 3.30 29.80
CA LEU A 59 -28.17 3.45 29.55
C LEU A 59 -27.27 3.13 30.76
N ALA A 60 -27.82 2.77 31.92
CA ALA A 60 -27.03 2.66 33.16
C ALA A 60 -26.51 1.25 33.50
N GLN A 61 -26.70 0.22 32.66
CA GLN A 61 -26.36 -1.18 33.02
C GLN A 61 -25.38 -1.90 32.08
N SER A 62 -24.40 -1.19 31.50
CA SER A 62 -23.33 -1.85 30.73
C SER A 62 -21.94 -1.34 31.11
N LYS A 63 -21.53 -1.62 32.35
CA LYS A 63 -20.10 -1.70 32.69
C LYS A 63 -19.79 -3.15 33.01
N VAL A 64 -18.64 -3.60 32.53
CA VAL A 64 -18.04 -4.94 32.67
C VAL A 64 -18.45 -5.93 31.57
N LEU A 65 -17.74 -5.85 30.43
CA LEU A 65 -17.33 -7.01 29.64
C LEU A 65 -15.97 -6.66 29.01
N THR A 66 -14.89 -7.03 29.70
CA THR A 66 -13.50 -6.89 29.26
C THR A 66 -13.11 -7.99 28.27
N GLU A 67 -11.99 -7.76 27.56
CA GLU A 67 -11.36 -8.48 26.44
C GLU A 67 -11.24 -10.02 26.56
N SER A 68 -11.55 -10.61 27.70
CA SER A 68 -11.51 -12.06 27.95
C SER A 68 -12.63 -12.85 27.24
N THR A 69 -13.73 -12.23 26.83
CA THR A 69 -14.83 -12.91 26.11
C THR A 69 -14.57 -13.09 24.61
N LEU A 70 -13.57 -12.41 24.03
CA LEU A 70 -13.20 -12.57 22.62
C LEU A 70 -12.49 -13.90 22.32
N ALA A 71 -11.75 -14.45 23.29
CA ALA A 71 -11.00 -15.71 23.11
C ALA A 71 -11.86 -16.97 23.30
N ALA A 72 -13.01 -16.86 23.98
CA ALA A 72 -13.86 -18.00 24.31
C ALA A 72 -14.87 -18.38 23.20
N ALA A 73 -15.01 -17.57 22.15
CA ALA A 73 -15.99 -17.78 21.09
C ALA A 73 -15.49 -18.65 19.91
N THR A 74 -14.26 -19.15 19.95
CA THR A 74 -13.58 -19.81 18.81
C THR A 74 -13.44 -21.32 18.92
N ILE A 75 -14.15 -21.98 19.84
CA ILE A 75 -14.10 -23.45 19.97
C ILE A 75 -15.41 -24.04 19.47
N ILE A 76 -15.47 -24.35 18.17
CA ILE A 76 -16.50 -25.22 17.59
C ILE A 76 -15.78 -26.48 17.09
N PRO A 77 -16.15 -27.68 17.56
CA PRO A 77 -15.46 -28.92 17.20
C PRO A 77 -15.66 -29.28 15.73
N ALA A 78 -14.60 -29.80 15.11
CA ALA A 78 -14.38 -29.96 13.68
C ALA A 78 -15.31 -30.95 12.94
N ASP A 79 -16.17 -31.70 13.63
CA ASP A 79 -16.74 -32.95 13.10
C ASP A 79 -18.20 -32.88 12.62
N LYS A 80 -18.76 -31.67 12.45
CA LYS A 80 -20.07 -31.48 11.82
C LYS A 80 -19.93 -30.37 10.79
N ALA A 81 -20.01 -30.72 9.51
CA ALA A 81 -19.99 -29.81 8.37
C ALA A 81 -20.82 -28.56 8.68
N ALA A 82 -20.11 -27.52 9.12
CA ALA A 82 -20.69 -26.35 9.72
C ALA A 82 -21.45 -25.62 8.63
N LEU A 83 -22.76 -25.45 8.81
CA LEU A 83 -23.46 -24.36 8.15
C LEU A 83 -22.63 -23.10 8.39
N PRO A 84 -22.26 -22.35 7.34
CA PRO A 84 -21.46 -21.15 7.50
C PRO A 84 -22.11 -20.26 8.56
N PRO A 85 -21.32 -19.54 9.39
CA PRO A 85 -21.80 -18.57 10.35
C PRO A 85 -23.07 -17.88 9.86
N LEU A 86 -24.18 -18.06 10.56
CA LEU A 86 -25.45 -17.41 10.18
C LEU A 86 -25.27 -15.89 10.07
N PHE A 87 -24.29 -15.34 10.78
CA PHE A 87 -23.84 -13.95 10.76
C PHE A 87 -22.34 -13.91 11.06
N PRO A 88 -21.44 -13.62 10.10
CA PRO A 88 -20.04 -13.33 10.39
C PRO A 88 -19.95 -12.04 11.21
N PRO A 89 -19.73 -12.08 12.54
CA PRO A 89 -19.76 -10.86 13.34
C PRO A 89 -18.76 -9.78 12.86
N PRO A 90 -17.54 -10.11 12.40
CA PRO A 90 -16.55 -9.13 11.95
C PRO A 90 -17.06 -8.19 10.86
N LEU A 91 -17.69 -8.71 9.81
CA LEU A 91 -18.11 -7.89 8.68
C LEU A 91 -19.27 -6.94 9.06
N PHE A 92 -20.12 -7.32 10.02
CA PHE A 92 -21.16 -6.43 10.54
C PHE A 92 -20.55 -5.28 11.33
N LEU A 93 -19.54 -5.58 12.14
CA LEU A 93 -18.80 -4.57 12.90
C LEU A 93 -18.08 -3.60 11.97
N GLU A 94 -17.49 -4.11 10.89
CA GLU A 94 -16.92 -3.30 9.83
C GLU A 94 -18.00 -2.42 9.17
N ALA A 95 -19.18 -2.97 8.86
CA ALA A 95 -20.29 -2.17 8.34
C ALA A 95 -20.69 -1.02 9.28
N LEU A 96 -20.71 -1.25 10.59
CA LEU A 96 -21.03 -0.22 11.58
C LEU A 96 -19.92 0.84 11.72
N ARG A 97 -18.66 0.44 11.53
CA ARG A 97 -17.48 1.31 11.58
C ARG A 97 -17.19 1.99 10.25
N LEU A 98 -17.86 1.58 9.18
CA LEU A 98 -17.61 2.07 7.84
C LEU A 98 -17.92 3.57 7.76
N GLU A 99 -16.86 4.37 7.69
CA GLU A 99 -16.93 5.80 7.44
C GLU A 99 -17.24 6.10 5.97
N THR A 100 -17.33 7.38 5.60
CA THR A 100 -17.45 7.78 4.19
C THR A 100 -16.16 7.59 3.39
N THR A 101 -15.05 7.44 4.11
CA THR A 101 -13.71 7.38 3.54
C THR A 101 -12.88 6.34 4.25
N GLU A 102 -11.84 5.87 3.58
CA GLU A 102 -10.75 5.14 4.22
C GLU A 102 -9.41 5.75 3.87
N THR A 103 -8.41 5.51 4.71
CA THR A 103 -7.06 6.00 4.49
C THR A 103 -6.12 4.83 4.23
N LEU A 104 -5.49 4.80 3.06
CA LEU A 104 -4.44 3.85 2.69
C LEU A 104 -3.21 4.63 2.23
N THR A 105 -2.04 4.31 2.81
CA THR A 105 -0.75 4.95 2.48
C THR A 105 -0.86 6.48 2.41
N SER A 106 -1.40 7.09 3.48
CA SER A 106 -1.64 8.54 3.57
C SER A 106 -2.59 9.16 2.51
N GLN A 107 -3.24 8.37 1.65
CA GLN A 107 -4.28 8.82 0.73
C GLN A 107 -5.68 8.51 1.26
N VAL A 108 -6.62 9.40 0.94
CA VAL A 108 -8.03 9.27 1.34
C VAL A 108 -8.85 8.75 0.17
N PHE A 109 -9.35 7.53 0.29
CA PHE A 109 -10.26 6.89 -0.67
C PHE A 109 -11.70 7.11 -0.22
N ARG A 110 -12.60 7.40 -1.16
CA ARG A 110 -14.02 7.66 -0.88
C ARG A 110 -14.85 6.46 -1.30
N PHE A 111 -15.59 5.89 -0.36
CA PHE A 111 -16.55 4.83 -0.69
C PHE A 111 -17.69 5.38 -1.55
N HIS A 112 -18.18 4.56 -2.47
CA HIS A 112 -19.23 4.96 -3.37
C HIS A 112 -20.57 5.07 -2.61
N PRO A 113 -21.47 6.02 -2.97
CA PRO A 113 -22.77 6.15 -2.32
C PRO A 113 -23.65 4.89 -2.38
N SER A 114 -23.38 3.95 -3.30
CA SER A 114 -24.07 2.66 -3.36
C SER A 114 -23.73 1.75 -2.19
N LEU A 115 -22.46 1.69 -1.77
CA LEU A 115 -22.03 0.90 -0.62
C LEU A 115 -22.57 1.50 0.68
N LEU A 116 -22.49 2.83 0.83
CA LEU A 116 -23.03 3.51 2.01
C LEU A 116 -24.55 3.30 2.16
N ARG A 117 -25.30 3.30 1.05
CA ARG A 117 -26.73 2.94 1.07
C ARG A 117 -26.94 1.47 1.46
N ALA A 118 -26.14 0.54 0.93
CA ALA A 118 -26.23 -0.87 1.29
C ALA A 118 -25.95 -1.10 2.80
N ARG A 119 -24.95 -0.40 3.35
CA ARG A 119 -24.67 -0.35 4.80
C ARG A 119 -25.90 0.09 5.59
N ASP A 120 -26.52 1.20 5.19
CA ASP A 120 -27.68 1.76 5.90
C ASP A 120 -28.89 0.80 5.86
N VAL A 121 -29.11 0.15 4.70
CA VAL A 121 -30.14 -0.89 4.56
C VAL A 121 -29.84 -2.08 5.46
N LEU A 122 -28.58 -2.54 5.51
CA LEU A 122 -28.16 -3.65 6.37
C LEU A 122 -28.42 -3.33 7.86
N VAL A 123 -28.01 -2.14 8.32
CA VAL A 123 -28.24 -1.68 9.70
C VAL A 123 -29.74 -1.57 9.99
N TYR A 124 -30.54 -1.05 9.05
CA TYR A 124 -31.99 -0.97 9.19
C TYR A 124 -32.63 -2.37 9.33
N ARG A 125 -32.23 -3.34 8.49
CA ARG A 125 -32.72 -4.72 8.58
C ARG A 125 -32.29 -5.40 9.88
N TYR A 126 -31.09 -5.10 10.38
CA TYR A 126 -30.65 -5.60 11.69
C TYR A 126 -31.53 -5.07 12.82
N LYS A 127 -31.83 -3.76 12.83
CA LYS A 127 -32.70 -3.15 13.85
C LYS A 127 -34.09 -3.81 13.88
N ALA A 128 -34.64 -4.17 12.72
CA ALA A 128 -35.90 -4.89 12.64
C ALA A 128 -35.81 -6.35 13.15
N LEU A 129 -34.65 -7.00 12.96
CA LEU A 129 -34.41 -8.38 13.40
C LEU A 129 -34.08 -8.46 14.90
N HIS A 130 -33.45 -7.43 15.47
CA HIS A 130 -32.93 -7.41 16.84
C HIS A 130 -33.97 -7.74 17.93
N PRO A 131 -35.21 -7.19 17.94
CA PRO A 131 -36.23 -7.57 18.92
C PRO A 131 -36.59 -9.07 18.83
N HIS A 132 -36.58 -9.64 17.64
CA HIS A 132 -36.86 -11.06 17.43
C HIS A 132 -35.72 -11.94 17.93
N LEU A 133 -34.47 -11.51 17.73
CA LEU A 133 -33.28 -12.17 18.29
C LEU A 133 -33.33 -12.13 19.83
N ARG A 134 -33.63 -10.99 20.44
CA ARG A 134 -33.77 -10.86 21.90
C ARG A 134 -34.87 -11.76 22.46
N ASN A 135 -36.02 -11.86 21.79
CA ASN A 135 -37.13 -12.74 22.20
C ASN A 135 -36.81 -14.22 22.03
N LEU A 136 -36.00 -14.56 21.03
CA LEU A 136 -35.50 -15.92 20.83
C LEU A 136 -34.49 -16.29 21.93
N LEU A 137 -33.53 -15.42 22.24
CA LEU A 137 -32.52 -15.63 23.30
C LEU A 137 -33.14 -15.71 24.70
N SER A 138 -34.16 -14.89 24.98
CA SER A 138 -34.96 -14.97 26.22
C SER A 138 -35.94 -16.16 26.24
N LYS A 139 -35.91 -17.04 25.23
CA LYS A 139 -36.76 -18.22 25.07
C LYS A 139 -38.27 -17.91 24.98
N GLN A 140 -38.65 -16.64 24.79
CA GLN A 140 -40.04 -16.21 24.60
C GLN A 140 -40.59 -16.57 23.21
N ARG A 141 -39.72 -16.78 22.22
CA ARG A 141 -40.08 -17.28 20.88
C ARG A 141 -39.26 -18.50 20.50
N ALA A 142 -39.91 -19.46 19.83
CA ALA A 142 -39.28 -20.68 19.35
C ALA A 142 -38.51 -20.51 18.03
N ALA A 143 -38.87 -19.50 17.22
CA ALA A 143 -38.28 -19.29 15.89
C ALA A 143 -38.28 -17.81 15.46
N LEU A 144 -37.37 -17.46 14.55
CA LEU A 144 -37.31 -16.15 13.90
C LEU A 144 -38.30 -16.07 12.73
N PRO A 145 -38.89 -14.90 12.45
CA PRO A 145 -39.69 -14.70 11.25
C PRO A 145 -38.83 -14.88 10.00
N ARG A 146 -39.21 -15.85 9.14
CA ARG A 146 -38.46 -16.19 7.93
C ARG A 146 -38.22 -14.98 7.02
N ALA A 147 -39.25 -14.16 6.80
CA ALA A 147 -39.15 -12.96 5.98
C ALA A 147 -38.14 -11.93 6.54
N ALA A 148 -38.03 -11.79 7.87
CA ALA A 148 -37.07 -10.87 8.47
C ALA A 148 -35.63 -11.36 8.33
N VAL A 149 -35.42 -12.68 8.46
CA VAL A 149 -34.12 -13.32 8.26
C VAL A 149 -33.69 -13.23 6.79
N GLU A 150 -34.59 -13.53 5.85
CA GLU A 150 -34.32 -13.43 4.41
C GLU A 150 -34.01 -11.99 3.99
N ALA A 151 -34.77 -11.01 4.48
CA ALA A 151 -34.53 -9.60 4.19
C ALA A 151 -33.17 -9.10 4.73
N PHE A 152 -32.80 -9.51 5.95
CA PHE A 152 -31.47 -9.21 6.50
C PHE A 152 -30.36 -9.88 5.69
N TYR A 153 -30.52 -11.17 5.37
CA TYR A 153 -29.52 -11.94 4.63
C TYR A 153 -29.26 -11.39 3.23
N ASN A 154 -30.31 -10.94 2.54
CA ASN A 154 -30.16 -10.30 1.23
C ASN A 154 -29.43 -8.96 1.35
N ALA A 155 -29.77 -8.13 2.35
CA ALA A 155 -29.07 -6.87 2.60
C ALA A 155 -27.60 -7.10 3.00
N TRP A 156 -27.32 -8.16 3.75
CA TRP A 156 -25.97 -8.60 4.10
C TRP A 156 -25.15 -8.92 2.86
N LYS A 157 -25.66 -9.82 2.01
CA LYS A 157 -24.98 -10.22 0.77
C LYS A 157 -24.70 -9.03 -0.14
N GLU A 158 -25.67 -8.15 -0.29
CA GLU A 158 -25.53 -6.95 -1.12
C GLU A 158 -24.44 -6.02 -0.57
N PHE A 159 -24.40 -5.82 0.76
CA PHE A 159 -23.35 -5.03 1.40
C PHE A 159 -21.98 -5.70 1.26
N GLU A 160 -21.87 -6.99 1.58
CA GLU A 160 -20.63 -7.76 1.52
C GLU A 160 -20.01 -7.73 0.13
N GLN A 161 -20.82 -7.98 -0.91
CA GLN A 161 -20.36 -7.93 -2.29
C GLN A 161 -19.79 -6.55 -2.64
N LYS A 162 -20.55 -5.47 -2.43
CA LYS A 162 -20.10 -4.10 -2.76
C LYS A 162 -18.90 -3.68 -1.92
N PHE A 163 -18.85 -4.09 -0.66
CA PHE A 163 -17.76 -3.77 0.24
C PHE A 163 -16.45 -4.41 -0.25
N LEU A 164 -16.50 -5.69 -0.63
CA LEU A 164 -15.33 -6.39 -1.16
C LEU A 164 -14.88 -5.79 -2.51
N GLU A 165 -15.82 -5.51 -3.41
CA GLU A 165 -15.53 -4.88 -4.71
C GLU A 165 -14.84 -3.51 -4.55
N GLU A 166 -15.35 -2.65 -3.65
CA GLU A 166 -14.75 -1.34 -3.40
C GLU A 166 -13.40 -1.44 -2.67
N LYS A 167 -13.27 -2.35 -1.70
CA LYS A 167 -11.99 -2.60 -1.02
C LYS A 167 -10.92 -3.11 -1.98
N GLU A 168 -11.28 -3.99 -2.90
CA GLU A 168 -10.38 -4.47 -3.95
C GLU A 168 -9.97 -3.31 -4.86
N THR A 169 -10.92 -2.47 -5.28
CA THR A 169 -10.64 -1.28 -6.11
C THR A 169 -9.65 -0.34 -5.41
N HIS A 170 -9.92 0.03 -4.16
CA HIS A 170 -9.02 0.91 -3.40
C HIS A 170 -7.65 0.25 -3.15
N ALA A 171 -7.59 -1.06 -2.93
CA ALA A 171 -6.33 -1.78 -2.78
C ALA A 171 -5.50 -1.76 -4.07
N VAL A 172 -6.13 -1.98 -5.23
CA VAL A 172 -5.48 -1.88 -6.55
C VAL A 172 -4.96 -0.47 -6.79
N GLU A 173 -5.79 0.54 -6.55
CA GLU A 173 -5.40 1.95 -6.69
C GLU A 173 -4.23 2.31 -5.77
N ALA A 174 -4.22 1.80 -4.53
CA ALA A 174 -3.14 2.03 -3.57
C ALA A 174 -1.81 1.37 -3.97
N LEU A 175 -1.87 0.22 -4.65
CA LEU A 175 -0.68 -0.50 -5.14
C LEU A 175 -0.16 0.03 -6.48
N MET A 176 -0.96 0.82 -7.21
CA MET A 176 -0.65 1.30 -8.56
C MET A 176 0.70 2.04 -8.68
N PRO A 177 1.12 2.94 -7.75
CA PRO A 177 2.43 3.58 -7.84
C PRO A 177 3.61 2.60 -7.80
N LEU A 178 3.48 1.51 -7.04
CA LEU A 178 4.49 0.44 -7.01
C LEU A 178 4.45 -0.37 -8.31
N ALA A 179 3.25 -0.69 -8.81
CA ALA A 179 3.09 -1.38 -10.10
C ALA A 179 3.72 -0.57 -11.24
N ASP A 180 3.55 0.75 -11.27
CA ASP A 180 4.18 1.64 -12.25
C ASP A 180 5.72 1.60 -12.17
N CYS A 181 6.28 1.55 -10.96
CA CYS A 181 7.72 1.36 -10.78
C CYS A 181 8.20 0.03 -11.39
N LEU A 182 7.46 -1.06 -11.16
CA LEU A 182 7.77 -2.39 -11.70
C LEU A 182 7.68 -2.41 -13.23
N LEU A 183 6.64 -1.78 -13.79
CA LEU A 183 6.44 -1.68 -15.23
C LEU A 183 7.54 -0.85 -15.91
N GLN A 184 8.05 0.21 -15.27
CA GLN A 184 9.17 1.00 -15.82
C GLN A 184 10.54 0.33 -15.63
N LEU A 185 10.67 -0.54 -14.62
CA LEU A 185 11.91 -1.28 -14.36
C LEU A 185 12.22 -2.29 -15.47
N GLU A 186 11.20 -2.96 -16.02
CA GLU A 186 11.41 -3.99 -17.05
C GLU A 186 12.08 -3.45 -18.34
N PRO A 187 11.58 -2.38 -18.99
CA PRO A 187 12.25 -1.75 -20.12
C PRO A 187 13.69 -1.33 -19.80
N LEU A 188 13.95 -0.81 -18.60
CA LEU A 188 15.29 -0.43 -18.17
C LEU A 188 16.23 -1.64 -18.12
N LEU A 189 15.80 -2.75 -17.52
CA LEU A 189 16.60 -3.98 -17.44
C LEU A 189 16.82 -4.60 -18.82
N VAL A 190 15.81 -4.63 -19.67
CA VAL A 190 15.92 -5.11 -21.06
C VAL A 190 16.88 -4.23 -21.86
N SER A 191 16.77 -2.91 -21.72
CA SER A 191 17.65 -1.94 -22.39
C SER A 191 19.11 -2.12 -21.95
N LYS A 192 19.36 -2.26 -20.64
CA LYS A 192 20.69 -2.48 -20.07
C LYS A 192 21.31 -3.80 -20.56
N LYS A 193 20.52 -4.88 -20.66
CA LYS A 193 20.99 -6.16 -21.23
C LYS A 193 21.35 -6.03 -22.71
N LYS A 194 20.53 -5.32 -23.51
CA LYS A 194 20.81 -5.08 -24.93
C LYS A 194 22.09 -4.26 -25.11
N GLU A 195 22.30 -3.25 -24.28
CA GLU A 195 23.50 -2.42 -24.32
C GLU A 195 24.79 -3.24 -24.19
N ALA A 196 24.80 -4.26 -23.33
CA ALA A 196 25.97 -5.11 -23.11
C ALA A 196 26.35 -6.00 -24.31
N ILE A 197 25.41 -6.26 -25.23
CA ILE A 197 25.59 -7.21 -26.34
C ILE A 197 25.84 -6.48 -27.67
N LEU A 198 25.36 -5.25 -27.82
CA LEU A 198 25.39 -4.54 -29.09
C LEU A 198 26.78 -3.99 -29.41
N PRO A 199 27.25 -4.13 -30.67
CA PRO A 199 28.51 -3.53 -31.11
C PRO A 199 28.37 -2.02 -31.36
N TRP A 200 29.51 -1.35 -31.48
CA TRP A 200 29.57 0.05 -31.93
C TRP A 200 29.12 0.17 -33.40
N PRO A 201 28.40 1.25 -33.80
CA PRO A 201 27.92 2.39 -33.02
C PRO A 201 26.55 2.18 -32.36
N ARG A 202 25.90 1.02 -32.55
CA ARG A 202 24.54 0.74 -32.05
C ARG A 202 24.44 0.86 -30.53
N VAL A 203 25.52 0.54 -29.81
CA VAL A 203 25.61 0.72 -28.36
C VAL A 203 25.35 2.18 -27.93
N GLN A 204 25.75 3.19 -28.72
CA GLN A 204 25.51 4.60 -28.39
C GLN A 204 24.02 4.94 -28.45
N HIS A 205 23.33 4.50 -29.50
CA HIS A 205 21.87 4.65 -29.60
C HIS A 205 21.16 3.90 -28.47
N GLN A 206 21.63 2.70 -28.13
CA GLN A 206 21.07 1.92 -27.02
C GLN A 206 21.26 2.62 -25.68
N ARG A 207 22.41 3.26 -25.41
CA ARG A 207 22.65 4.05 -24.19
C ARG A 207 21.67 5.20 -24.04
N ILE A 208 21.36 5.91 -25.13
CA ILE A 208 20.33 6.96 -25.12
C ILE A 208 18.96 6.37 -24.77
N SER A 209 18.64 5.19 -25.31
CA SER A 209 17.42 4.45 -24.96
C SER A 209 17.40 4.05 -23.48
N THR A 210 18.49 3.51 -22.95
CA THR A 210 18.63 3.13 -21.54
C THR A 210 18.46 4.34 -20.63
N LEU A 211 19.02 5.50 -21.00
CA LEU A 211 18.87 6.74 -20.25
C LEU A 211 17.41 7.21 -20.19
N ARG A 212 16.66 7.09 -21.30
CA ARG A 212 15.22 7.41 -21.31
C ARG A 212 14.40 6.45 -20.44
N CYS A 213 14.73 5.16 -20.45
CA CYS A 213 14.10 4.19 -19.55
C CYS A 213 14.43 4.50 -18.08
N LEU A 214 15.67 4.88 -17.80
CA LEU A 214 16.09 5.28 -16.46
C LEU A 214 15.36 6.53 -15.98
N GLU A 215 15.15 7.52 -16.86
CA GLU A 215 14.35 8.71 -16.58
C GLU A 215 12.91 8.36 -16.21
N GLY A 216 12.27 7.49 -17.00
CA GLY A 216 10.91 6.99 -16.70
C GLY A 216 10.84 6.28 -15.35
N PHE A 217 11.83 5.44 -15.05
CA PHE A 217 11.93 4.74 -13.78
C PHE A 217 12.17 5.67 -12.58
N CYS A 218 13.05 6.66 -12.70
CA CYS A 218 13.31 7.63 -11.62
C CYS A 218 12.06 8.46 -11.31
N LYS A 219 11.30 8.85 -12.34
CA LYS A 219 10.03 9.57 -12.18
C LYS A 219 8.99 8.76 -11.41
N THR A 220 8.82 7.47 -11.71
CA THR A 220 7.88 6.62 -10.97
C THR A 220 8.35 6.36 -9.54
N VAL A 221 9.65 6.17 -9.32
CA VAL A 221 10.23 6.07 -7.97
C VAL A 221 9.98 7.34 -7.16
N GLU A 222 10.12 8.52 -7.76
CA GLU A 222 9.83 9.79 -7.11
C GLU A 222 8.37 9.88 -6.65
N VAL A 223 7.42 9.52 -7.53
CA VAL A 223 6.00 9.44 -7.17
C VAL A 223 5.78 8.46 -6.02
N LEU A 224 6.39 7.28 -6.06
CA LEU A 224 6.29 6.28 -4.99
C LEU A 224 6.89 6.77 -3.66
N VAL A 225 8.01 7.49 -3.70
CA VAL A 225 8.64 8.10 -2.51
C VAL A 225 7.69 9.12 -1.89
N VAL A 226 7.09 10.01 -2.68
CA VAL A 226 6.13 11.00 -2.18
C VAL A 226 4.90 10.31 -1.60
N TYR A 227 4.42 9.27 -2.28
CA TYR A 227 3.26 8.46 -1.88
C TYR A 227 3.50 7.80 -0.52
N ILE A 228 4.60 7.06 -0.35
CA ILE A 228 4.88 6.25 0.85
C ILE A 228 5.44 7.09 2.01
N LEU A 229 6.37 8.01 1.73
CA LEU A 229 7.05 8.76 2.79
C LEU A 229 6.28 10.01 3.23
N GLY A 230 5.18 10.33 2.54
CA GLY A 230 4.32 11.45 2.89
C GLY A 230 5.06 12.79 2.95
N THR A 231 6.05 13.03 2.08
CA THR A 231 6.90 14.24 2.08
C THR A 231 6.16 15.52 1.66
N SER A 232 4.83 15.55 1.82
CA SER A 232 3.88 16.42 1.15
C SER A 232 3.88 17.90 1.59
N LYS A 233 4.74 18.35 2.49
CA LYS A 233 4.74 19.77 2.93
C LYS A 233 6.14 20.30 3.19
N GLY A 234 6.76 20.91 2.17
CA GLY A 234 7.79 21.95 2.36
C GLY A 234 9.22 21.63 1.92
N LYS A 235 9.55 20.39 1.56
CA LYS A 235 10.78 20.09 0.80
C LYS A 235 10.35 19.74 -0.62
N GLN A 236 10.80 20.52 -1.59
CA GLN A 236 10.59 20.19 -3.00
C GLN A 236 11.03 18.74 -3.23
N PRO A 237 10.24 17.98 -4.01
CA PRO A 237 10.71 16.71 -4.52
C PRO A 237 12.09 16.92 -5.12
N THR A 238 13.05 16.10 -4.68
CA THR A 238 14.39 16.13 -5.23
C THR A 238 14.24 15.69 -6.68
N ASP A 239 14.28 16.62 -7.65
CA ASP A 239 14.16 16.30 -9.08
C ASP A 239 15.18 15.19 -9.38
N GLN A 240 14.68 13.97 -9.60
CA GLN A 240 15.52 12.78 -9.68
C GLN A 240 16.15 12.71 -11.07
N ASP A 241 17.15 13.55 -11.31
CA ASP A 241 17.90 13.57 -12.57
C ASP A 241 18.62 12.22 -12.77
N PRO A 242 18.22 11.41 -13.78
CA PRO A 242 18.86 10.13 -14.07
C PRO A 242 20.35 10.26 -14.40
N LYS A 243 20.81 11.45 -14.84
CA LYS A 243 22.22 11.73 -15.09
C LYS A 243 23.07 11.62 -13.83
N LEU A 244 22.49 11.86 -12.65
CA LEU A 244 23.21 11.74 -11.39
C LEU A 244 23.61 10.28 -11.13
N ILE A 245 22.68 9.34 -11.35
CA ILE A 245 22.93 7.89 -11.18
C ILE A 245 24.04 7.45 -12.15
N VAL A 246 23.92 7.86 -13.40
CA VAL A 246 24.91 7.58 -14.45
C VAL A 246 26.28 8.18 -14.13
N MET A 247 26.32 9.39 -13.59
CA MET A 247 27.54 10.05 -13.13
C MET A 247 28.19 9.27 -11.97
N THR A 248 27.41 8.82 -10.99
CA THR A 248 27.94 8.02 -9.87
C THR A 248 28.57 6.71 -10.35
N GLU A 249 27.95 6.04 -11.33
CA GLU A 249 28.51 4.84 -11.94
C GLU A 249 29.81 5.15 -12.70
N ALA A 250 29.87 6.26 -13.44
CA ALA A 250 31.07 6.69 -14.14
C ALA A 250 32.24 7.02 -13.19
N ILE A 251 31.97 7.67 -12.05
CA ILE A 251 32.98 7.97 -11.01
C ILE A 251 33.59 6.67 -10.48
N VAL A 252 32.75 5.70 -10.09
CA VAL A 252 33.19 4.41 -9.55
C VAL A 252 33.97 3.61 -10.59
N GLN A 253 33.53 3.60 -11.85
CA GLN A 253 34.24 2.91 -12.93
C GLN A 253 35.61 3.54 -13.21
N HIS A 254 35.71 4.87 -13.16
CA HIS A 254 36.98 5.56 -13.38
C HIS A 254 37.99 5.25 -12.26
N ALA A 255 37.57 5.32 -11.00
CA ALA A 255 38.41 4.98 -9.85
C ALA A 255 38.96 3.55 -9.95
N LYS A 256 38.11 2.57 -10.30
CA LYS A 256 38.52 1.16 -10.49
C LYS A 256 39.56 0.98 -11.59
N ARG A 257 39.46 1.73 -12.70
CA ARG A 257 40.44 1.66 -13.79
C ARG A 257 41.80 2.16 -13.33
N VAL A 258 41.83 3.31 -12.64
CA VAL A 258 43.06 3.89 -12.10
C VAL A 258 43.72 2.96 -11.09
N GLU A 259 42.96 2.29 -10.23
CA GLU A 259 43.48 1.27 -9.31
C GLU A 259 44.11 0.08 -10.06
N THR A 260 43.45 -0.42 -11.11
CA THR A 260 43.97 -1.54 -11.90
C THR A 260 45.22 -1.19 -12.72
N GLU A 261 45.30 0.04 -13.23
CA GLU A 261 46.47 0.54 -13.98
C GLU A 261 47.64 0.85 -13.05
N GLY A 262 47.37 1.37 -11.84
CA GLY A 262 48.38 1.68 -10.83
C GLY A 262 48.95 0.45 -10.10
N ALA A 263 48.22 -0.68 -10.08
CA ALA A 263 48.67 -1.93 -9.47
C ALA A 263 49.53 -2.82 -10.40
N GLY A 264 49.72 -2.43 -11.67
CA GLY A 264 50.59 -3.13 -12.61
C GLY A 264 52.08 -2.93 -12.29
N PRO A 265 52.90 -3.99 -12.19
CA PRO A 265 54.34 -3.85 -11.97
C PRO A 265 54.99 -3.25 -13.23
N HIS A 266 55.68 -2.12 -13.09
CA HIS A 266 56.58 -1.47 -14.06
C HIS A 266 56.67 -2.14 -15.45
N GLY A 267 55.70 -1.86 -16.31
CA GLY A 267 55.70 -2.26 -17.72
C GLY A 267 55.93 -1.02 -18.59
N SER A 268 57.00 -1.06 -19.38
CA SER A 268 57.48 -0.02 -20.29
C SER A 268 56.38 0.69 -21.11
N PRO A 269 56.55 1.98 -21.44
CA PRO A 269 55.62 2.70 -22.29
C PRO A 269 55.70 2.16 -23.72
N SER A 270 54.80 1.23 -24.08
CA SER A 270 54.55 0.88 -25.48
C SER A 270 53.76 2.01 -26.12
N ALA A 271 54.39 2.71 -27.06
CA ALA A 271 53.91 3.93 -27.71
C ALA A 271 52.80 3.69 -28.77
N ASP A 272 51.96 2.67 -28.58
CA ASP A 272 50.84 2.34 -29.49
C ASP A 272 49.46 2.40 -28.81
N ALA A 273 49.33 3.11 -27.68
CA ALA A 273 48.06 3.32 -26.98
C ALA A 273 47.16 4.41 -27.61
N THR A 274 47.21 4.59 -28.94
CA THR A 274 46.40 5.60 -29.65
C THR A 274 45.11 5.00 -30.25
N SER A 275 44.71 3.79 -29.88
CA SER A 275 43.51 3.15 -30.43
C SER A 275 42.69 2.29 -29.45
N SER A 276 42.66 2.64 -28.17
CA SER A 276 41.52 2.29 -27.31
C SER A 276 40.61 3.51 -27.21
N SER A 277 39.95 3.82 -28.33
CA SER A 277 38.74 4.63 -28.30
C SER A 277 37.65 3.77 -27.65
N ASP A 278 37.75 3.54 -26.35
CA ASP A 278 36.80 2.75 -25.58
C ASP A 278 35.47 3.53 -25.52
N ALA A 279 34.68 3.27 -26.56
CA ALA A 279 33.22 3.36 -26.63
C ALA A 279 32.61 4.44 -25.73
N ALA A 280 32.59 5.67 -26.25
CA ALA A 280 31.89 6.86 -25.74
C ALA A 280 31.16 6.62 -24.40
N SER A 281 31.87 6.76 -23.29
CA SER A 281 31.35 6.44 -21.96
C SER A 281 30.04 7.19 -21.72
N TYR A 282 29.22 6.70 -20.79
CA TYR A 282 28.04 7.46 -20.35
C TYR A 282 28.39 8.93 -19.97
N ALA A 283 29.63 9.18 -19.55
CA ALA A 283 30.21 10.51 -19.34
C ALA A 283 30.08 11.45 -20.56
N ASP A 284 30.25 10.94 -21.78
CA ASP A 284 30.16 11.71 -23.01
C ASP A 284 28.71 12.09 -23.33
N ILE A 285 27.77 11.18 -23.02
CA ILE A 285 26.34 11.40 -23.20
C ILE A 285 25.83 12.46 -22.22
N ILE A 286 26.31 12.44 -20.98
CA ILE A 286 25.97 13.45 -19.96
C ILE A 286 26.80 14.73 -20.07
N LYS A 287 27.71 14.82 -21.06
CA LYS A 287 28.63 15.95 -21.28
C LYS A 287 29.43 16.33 -20.03
N MET A 288 29.87 15.34 -19.25
CA MET A 288 30.69 15.59 -18.06
C MET A 288 32.15 15.83 -18.48
N PRO A 289 32.77 16.98 -18.12
CA PRO A 289 34.18 17.22 -18.42
C PRO A 289 35.07 16.15 -17.79
N ALA A 290 36.03 15.62 -18.55
CA ALA A 290 36.95 14.57 -18.08
C ALA A 290 37.70 15.00 -16.80
N ASP A 291 38.13 16.27 -16.72
CA ASP A 291 38.81 16.82 -15.55
C ASP A 291 37.93 16.78 -14.29
N ARG A 292 36.62 17.02 -14.46
CA ARG A 292 35.65 16.95 -13.35
C ARG A 292 35.43 15.50 -12.91
N LEU A 293 35.31 14.57 -13.85
CA LEU A 293 35.21 13.14 -13.55
C LEU A 293 36.42 12.67 -12.73
N LYS A 294 37.62 13.03 -13.19
CA LYS A 294 38.88 12.70 -12.52
C LYS A 294 38.93 13.28 -11.11
N MET A 295 38.67 14.59 -10.95
CA MET A 295 38.64 15.26 -9.66
C MET A 295 37.64 14.61 -8.67
N LEU A 296 36.46 14.20 -9.14
CA LEU A 296 35.46 13.54 -8.30
C LEU A 296 35.85 12.10 -7.94
N ALA A 297 36.51 11.37 -8.85
CA ALA A 297 36.98 10.02 -8.59
C ALA A 297 38.19 9.97 -7.64
N GLU A 298 39.07 10.95 -7.71
CA GLU A 298 40.24 11.06 -6.82
C GLU A 298 39.88 11.56 -5.42
N ASN A 299 38.72 12.22 -5.25
CA ASN A 299 38.25 12.66 -3.94
C ASN A 299 37.58 11.49 -3.18
N PRO A 300 38.14 11.04 -2.03
CA PRO A 300 37.65 9.85 -1.32
C PRO A 300 36.23 10.02 -0.79
N LYS A 301 35.80 11.24 -0.45
CA LYS A 301 34.42 11.51 0.01
C LYS A 301 33.43 11.38 -1.14
N SER A 302 33.77 11.93 -2.29
CA SER A 302 32.95 11.86 -3.50
C SER A 302 32.84 10.42 -4.01
N LEU A 303 33.95 9.69 -4.03
CA LEU A 303 33.97 8.28 -4.40
C LEU A 303 33.08 7.44 -3.47
N ALA A 304 33.23 7.58 -2.14
CA ALA A 304 32.41 6.84 -1.18
C ALA A 304 30.90 7.15 -1.32
N LEU A 305 30.53 8.39 -1.63
CA LEU A 305 29.15 8.76 -1.92
C LEU A 305 28.64 8.14 -3.22
N ALA A 306 29.46 8.12 -4.27
CA ALA A 306 29.11 7.50 -5.55
C ALA A 306 28.92 5.98 -5.40
N GLU A 307 29.80 5.30 -4.66
CA GLU A 307 29.68 3.87 -4.35
C GLU A 307 28.41 3.57 -3.55
N GLU A 308 28.10 4.41 -2.55
CA GLU A 308 26.86 4.26 -1.78
C GLU A 308 25.63 4.44 -2.66
N MET A 309 25.64 5.41 -3.57
CA MET A 309 24.53 5.65 -4.49
C MET A 309 24.30 4.46 -5.42
N VAL A 310 25.36 3.93 -6.03
CA VAL A 310 25.29 2.73 -6.89
C VAL A 310 24.77 1.54 -6.10
N ARG A 311 25.26 1.34 -4.87
CA ARG A 311 24.81 0.25 -3.99
C ARG A 311 23.32 0.36 -3.65
N VAL A 312 22.88 1.54 -3.25
CA VAL A 312 21.48 1.76 -2.85
C VAL A 312 20.53 1.69 -4.03
N PHE A 313 20.94 2.16 -5.21
CA PHE A 313 20.16 2.02 -6.44
C PHE A 313 20.00 0.54 -6.83
N ASN A 314 21.06 -0.26 -6.74
CA ASN A 314 20.96 -1.71 -6.96
C ASN A 314 20.09 -2.40 -5.91
N LEU A 315 20.17 -1.96 -4.64
CA LEU A 315 19.28 -2.47 -3.58
C LEU A 315 17.81 -2.16 -3.89
N LEU A 316 17.51 -0.97 -4.39
CA LEU A 316 16.16 -0.57 -4.83
C LEU A 316 15.66 -1.47 -5.96
N ILE A 317 16.46 -1.66 -7.01
CA ILE A 317 16.13 -2.54 -8.13
C ILE A 317 15.85 -3.97 -7.64
N ASN A 318 16.74 -4.52 -6.81
CA ASN A 318 16.59 -5.89 -6.29
C ASN A 318 15.34 -6.03 -5.43
N HIS A 319 15.03 -5.02 -4.62
CA HIS A 319 13.82 -5.02 -3.80
C HIS A 319 12.55 -5.00 -4.66
N PHE A 320 12.50 -4.15 -5.68
CA PHE A 320 11.38 -4.13 -6.62
C PHE A 320 11.21 -5.45 -7.37
N LEU A 321 12.30 -6.08 -7.81
CA LEU A 321 12.24 -7.41 -8.41
C LEU A 321 11.66 -8.45 -7.44
N ALA A 322 11.97 -8.38 -6.15
CA ALA A 322 11.38 -9.25 -5.13
C ALA A 322 9.89 -8.94 -4.88
N CYS A 323 9.49 -7.66 -4.91
CA CYS A 323 8.08 -7.26 -4.78
C CYS A 323 7.22 -7.75 -5.94
N ARG A 324 7.78 -7.82 -7.16
CA ARG A 324 7.04 -8.25 -8.36
C ARG A 324 6.35 -9.59 -8.16
N ASP A 325 7.06 -10.56 -7.60
CA ASP A 325 6.54 -11.93 -7.42
C ASP A 325 5.58 -12.04 -6.22
N GLN A 326 5.42 -10.97 -5.44
CA GLN A 326 4.58 -10.90 -4.24
C GLN A 326 3.44 -9.88 -4.34
N LEU A 327 3.32 -9.18 -5.47
CA LEU A 327 2.42 -8.03 -5.61
C LEU A 327 0.96 -8.37 -5.28
N GLU A 328 0.47 -9.55 -5.70
CA GLU A 328 -0.88 -10.04 -5.44
C GLU A 328 -1.19 -10.27 -3.94
N LYS A 329 -0.16 -10.49 -3.13
CA LYS A 329 -0.28 -10.77 -1.69
C LYS A 329 0.13 -9.59 -0.84
N MET A 330 0.51 -8.49 -1.47
CA MET A 330 1.05 -7.33 -0.79
C MET A 330 -0.05 -6.57 -0.06
N ASN A 331 0.24 -6.11 1.15
CA ASN A 331 -0.66 -5.23 1.88
C ASN A 331 -0.79 -3.90 1.12
N PRO A 332 -2.00 -3.43 0.78
CA PRO A 332 -2.20 -2.16 0.08
C PRO A 332 -1.71 -0.95 0.87
N ASN A 333 -1.56 -1.08 2.20
CA ASN A 333 -0.94 -0.05 3.00
C ASN A 333 0.60 -0.15 2.94
N LEU A 334 1.18 0.38 1.86
CA LEU A 334 2.61 0.27 1.56
C LEU A 334 3.52 0.92 2.63
N GLU A 335 3.00 1.87 3.42
CA GLU A 335 3.73 2.48 4.53
C GLU A 335 4.04 1.49 5.67
N GLN A 336 3.29 0.38 5.76
CA GLN A 336 3.51 -0.68 6.74
C GLN A 336 4.61 -1.65 6.30
N ASN A 337 5.04 -1.60 5.03
CA ASN A 337 6.17 -2.39 4.56
C ASN A 337 7.48 -1.71 4.96
N GLU A 338 8.01 -2.07 6.13
CA GLU A 338 9.21 -1.47 6.71
C GLU A 338 10.44 -1.56 5.79
N ASP A 339 10.60 -2.67 5.06
CA ASP A 339 11.73 -2.87 4.17
C ASP A 339 11.66 -1.94 2.95
N LEU A 340 10.48 -1.83 2.33
CA LEU A 340 10.24 -0.89 1.23
C LEU A 340 10.50 0.55 1.67
N VAL A 341 9.92 0.95 2.81
CA VAL A 341 10.11 2.28 3.41
C VAL A 341 11.59 2.56 3.67
N ARG A 342 12.33 1.58 4.22
CA ARG A 342 13.77 1.71 4.53
C ARG A 342 14.59 1.90 3.26
N VAL A 343 14.34 1.10 2.22
CA VAL A 343 15.06 1.16 0.94
C VAL A 343 14.79 2.49 0.23
N LEU A 344 13.52 2.90 0.13
CA LEU A 344 13.14 4.17 -0.50
C LEU A 344 13.71 5.38 0.23
N ARG A 345 13.63 5.40 1.57
CA ARG A 345 14.21 6.49 2.37
C ARG A 345 15.72 6.57 2.19
N ARG A 346 16.42 5.43 2.21
CA ARG A 346 17.87 5.39 2.01
C ARG A 346 18.25 5.88 0.62
N TYR A 347 17.54 5.44 -0.41
CA TYR A 347 17.72 5.90 -1.79
C TYR A 347 17.54 7.41 -1.89
N HIS A 348 16.41 7.94 -1.42
CA HIS A 348 16.09 9.36 -1.50
C HIS A 348 17.13 10.23 -0.75
N VAL A 349 17.55 9.83 0.45
CA VAL A 349 18.59 10.56 1.21
C VAL A 349 19.95 10.53 0.51
N THR A 350 20.34 9.38 -0.04
CA THR A 350 21.63 9.23 -0.73
C THR A 350 21.65 10.02 -2.04
N PHE A 351 20.54 9.99 -2.79
CA PHE A 351 20.36 10.76 -4.00
C PHE A 351 20.50 12.26 -3.71
N ALA A 352 19.81 12.78 -2.69
CA ALA A 352 19.90 14.18 -2.30
C ALA A 352 21.33 14.59 -1.86
N LYS A 353 22.07 13.70 -1.18
CA LYS A 353 23.48 13.95 -0.83
C LYS A 353 24.36 14.03 -2.08
N CYS A 354 24.17 13.11 -3.04
CA CYS A 354 24.92 13.12 -4.29
C CYS A 354 24.60 14.36 -5.13
N GLN A 355 23.33 14.77 -5.19
CA GLN A 355 22.92 15.98 -5.91
C GLN A 355 23.64 17.21 -5.37
N ARG A 356 23.62 17.41 -4.03
CA ARG A 356 24.32 18.53 -3.39
C ARG A 356 25.84 18.47 -3.56
N SER A 357 26.42 17.29 -3.54
CA SER A 357 27.88 17.13 -3.61
C SER A 357 28.41 17.26 -5.03
N PHE A 358 27.67 16.76 -6.01
CA PHE A 358 28.15 16.65 -7.39
C PHE A 358 27.62 17.74 -8.30
N LEU A 359 26.42 18.29 -8.07
CA LEU A 359 25.80 19.26 -8.98
C LEU A 359 25.88 20.70 -8.48
N GLU A 360 26.00 20.93 -7.17
CA GLU A 360 26.16 22.29 -6.62
C GLU A 360 27.65 22.69 -6.59
N PRO A 361 28.07 23.73 -7.33
CA PRO A 361 29.48 24.06 -7.58
C PRO A 361 30.26 24.55 -6.34
N PHE A 362 29.60 24.82 -5.21
CA PHE A 362 30.22 25.42 -4.02
C PHE A 362 30.42 24.48 -2.83
N ASN A 363 30.00 23.21 -2.91
CA ASN A 363 30.03 22.28 -1.77
C ASN A 363 31.27 21.36 -1.72
N LEU A 364 32.21 21.48 -2.66
CA LEU A 364 33.42 20.66 -2.76
C LEU A 364 34.70 21.37 -2.23
N VAL A 365 34.55 22.56 -1.61
CA VAL A 365 35.66 23.34 -1.03
C VAL A 365 35.89 22.97 0.43
#